data_AF-A0A1Y4DEP8-F1
#
_entry.id   AF-A0A1Y4DEP8-F1
#
_cell.length_a   1.000
_cell.length_b   1.000
_cell.length_c   1.000
_cell.angle_alpha   90.00
_cell.angle_beta   90.00
_cell.angle_gamma   90.00
#
_symmetry.space_group_name_H-M   'P 1'
#
loop_
_entity.id
_entity.type
_entity.pdbx_description
1 polymer ?
#
loop_
_entity_poly.entity_id
_entity_poly.type
_entity_poly.pdbx_seq_one_letter_code
_entity_poly.pdbx_strand_id
1 'polypeptide(L)'
;MIKRQILRVWTFYRDGFRSMTIGRTLWVLILIKLFIMFFILKLFFFPSFLKGKSPEEKQDYVGMELVNRSVDNSLTKVDNSLTK
;
A
#
# COMPACT_ATOMS: atom_id res chain seq x y z
N MET A 1 3.32 3.35 -43.10
CA MET A 1 3.32 4.84 -42.96
C MET A 1 3.27 5.33 -41.51
N ILE A 2 2.48 4.70 -40.62
CA ILE A 2 2.28 5.10 -39.20
C ILE A 2 3.55 5.09 -38.35
N LYS A 3 4.47 4.14 -38.60
CA LYS A 3 5.74 4.00 -37.84
C LYS A 3 6.58 5.29 -37.80
N ARG A 4 6.58 6.07 -38.89
CA ARG A 4 7.38 7.30 -39.00
C ARG A 4 6.79 8.47 -38.21
N GLN A 5 5.46 8.50 -38.02
CA GLN A 5 4.78 9.50 -37.20
C GLN A 5 4.99 9.22 -35.71
N ILE A 6 4.91 7.96 -35.30
CA ILE A 6 5.18 7.54 -33.91
C ILE A 6 6.63 7.88 -33.54
N LEU A 7 7.59 7.61 -34.42
CA LEU A 7 8.99 7.97 -34.21
C LEU A 7 9.18 9.49 -34.07
N ARG A 8 8.48 10.30 -34.86
CA ARG A 8 8.52 11.77 -34.76
C ARG A 8 7.94 12.28 -33.44
N VAL A 9 6.80 11.74 -33.00
CA VAL A 9 6.19 12.11 -31.72
C VAL A 9 7.10 11.70 -30.56
N TRP A 10 7.71 10.51 -30.63
CA TRP A 10 8.69 10.05 -29.66
C TRP A 10 9.93 10.97 -29.60
N THR A 11 10.52 11.33 -30.74
CA THR A 11 11.66 12.24 -30.78
C THR A 11 11.29 13.63 -30.31
N PHE A 12 10.11 14.14 -30.64
CA PHE A 12 9.65 15.45 -30.19
C PHE A 12 9.41 15.49 -28.68
N TYR A 13 8.79 14.44 -28.11
CA TYR A 13 8.62 14.32 -26.67
C TYR A 13 9.98 14.20 -25.97
N ARG A 14 10.88 13.35 -26.48
CA ARG A 14 12.24 13.19 -25.94
C ARG A 14 13.07 14.47 -26.04
N ASP A 15 13.01 15.18 -27.16
CA ASP A 15 13.80 16.38 -27.42
C ASP A 15 13.21 17.61 -26.72
N GLY A 16 11.89 17.76 -26.66
CA GLY A 16 11.22 18.78 -25.83
C GLY A 16 11.46 18.58 -24.34
N PHE A 17 11.53 17.31 -23.92
CA PHE A 17 11.90 16.94 -22.56
C PHE A 17 13.38 17.23 -22.23
N ARG A 18 14.27 17.13 -23.23
CA ARG A 18 15.72 17.33 -23.07
C ARG A 18 16.19 18.77 -23.26
N SER A 19 15.50 19.57 -24.09
CA SER A 19 15.84 20.96 -24.42
C SER A 19 15.44 21.97 -23.34
N MET A 20 14.52 21.62 -22.44
CA MET A 20 14.12 22.49 -21.33
C MET A 20 14.82 22.12 -20.02
N THR A 21 15.66 23.01 -19.51
CA THR A 21 16.25 22.92 -18.16
C THR A 21 15.16 22.85 -17.07
N ILE A 22 14.05 23.57 -17.27
CA ILE A 22 12.88 23.55 -16.39
C ILE A 22 12.15 22.20 -16.45
N GLY A 23 11.93 21.66 -17.66
CA GLY A 23 11.27 20.37 -17.85
C GLY A 23 12.04 19.20 -17.23
N ARG A 24 13.37 19.20 -17.40
CA ARG A 24 14.26 18.21 -16.76
C ARG A 24 14.15 18.28 -15.23
N THR A 25 14.16 19.48 -14.67
CA THR A 25 14.04 19.69 -13.22
C THR A 25 12.69 19.19 -12.69
N LEU A 26 11.58 19.50 -13.38
CA LEU A 26 10.24 19.06 -13.01
C LEU A 26 10.09 17.53 -13.04
N TRP A 27 10.63 16.88 -14.06
CA TRP A 27 10.59 15.41 -14.12
C TRP A 27 11.46 14.77 -13.05
N VAL A 28 12.64 15.33 -12.77
CA VAL A 28 13.48 14.86 -11.66
C VAL A 28 12.72 15.03 -10.35
N LEU A 29 12.01 16.13 -10.14
CA LEU A 29 11.13 16.32 -8.98
C LEU A 29 10.01 15.27 -8.93
N ILE A 30 9.35 14.95 -10.04
CA ILE A 30 8.33 13.89 -10.10
C ILE A 30 8.95 12.52 -9.80
N LEU A 31 10.11 12.19 -10.37
CA LEU A 31 10.85 10.95 -10.09
C LEU A 31 11.23 10.86 -8.62
N ILE A 32 11.75 11.93 -8.04
CA ILE A 32 12.11 12.01 -6.62
C ILE A 32 10.85 11.86 -5.75
N LYS A 33 9.76 12.55 -6.07
CA LYS A 33 8.48 12.44 -5.35
C LYS A 33 7.97 11.01 -5.38
N LEU A 34 7.98 10.38 -6.55
CA LEU A 34 7.57 8.98 -6.72
C LEU A 34 8.50 8.02 -5.97
N PHE A 35 9.81 8.24 -6.02
CA PHE A 35 10.78 7.42 -5.30
C PHE A 35 10.61 7.56 -3.78
N ILE A 36 10.50 8.79 -3.27
CA ILE A 36 10.30 9.07 -1.85
C ILE A 36 8.93 8.54 -1.38
N MET A 37 7.86 8.77 -2.13
CA MET A 37 6.53 8.23 -1.78
C MET A 37 6.52 6.71 -1.84
N PHE A 38 7.15 6.10 -2.85
CA PHE A 38 7.26 4.64 -2.93
C PHE A 38 8.11 4.09 -1.80
N PHE A 39 9.22 4.74 -1.44
CA PHE A 39 10.10 4.28 -0.38
C PHE A 39 9.51 4.51 1.00
N ILE A 40 8.83 5.64 1.26
CA ILE A 40 8.12 5.88 2.52
C ILE A 40 6.92 4.97 2.61
N LEU A 41 6.06 4.85 1.59
CA LEU A 41 4.97 3.89 1.63
C LEU A 41 5.52 2.48 1.76
N LYS A 42 6.55 2.07 1.02
CA LYS A 42 7.13 0.72 1.18
C LYS A 42 7.80 0.54 2.55
N LEU A 43 8.52 1.51 3.08
CA LEU A 43 9.15 1.41 4.39
C LEU A 43 8.18 1.63 5.55
N PHE A 44 7.03 2.28 5.34
CA PHE A 44 5.97 2.56 6.33
C PHE A 44 4.82 1.54 6.29
N PHE A 45 4.58 0.95 5.14
CA PHE A 45 3.66 -0.17 4.93
C PHE A 45 4.36 -1.52 5.16
N PHE A 46 5.71 -1.57 5.12
CA PHE A 46 6.51 -2.75 5.53
C PHE A 46 7.36 -2.70 6.84
N PRO A 47 7.36 -1.67 7.70
CA PRO A 47 8.16 -1.64 8.93
C PRO A 47 7.52 -2.47 10.05
N SER A 48 6.23 -2.77 9.93
CA SER A 48 5.48 -3.68 10.79
C SER A 48 5.58 -5.15 10.33
N PHE A 49 6.11 -5.43 9.13
CA PHE A 49 6.25 -6.81 8.65
C PHE A 49 7.61 -7.45 8.98
N LEU A 50 8.68 -6.68 9.21
CA LEU A 50 10.05 -7.25 9.25
C LEU A 50 11.00 -6.72 10.33
N LYS A 51 10.57 -5.91 11.30
CA LYS A 51 11.41 -5.55 12.47
C LYS A 51 10.79 -6.06 13.76
N GLY A 52 11.27 -7.23 14.18
CA GLY A 52 10.80 -8.00 15.31
C GLY A 52 10.78 -7.26 16.65
N LYS A 53 9.56 -7.09 17.17
CA LYS A 53 9.16 -7.70 18.44
C LYS A 53 7.98 -8.64 18.12
N SER A 54 8.01 -9.84 18.71
CA SER A 54 7.04 -10.96 18.61
C SER A 54 5.87 -10.77 17.62
N PRO A 55 5.83 -11.54 16.51
CA PRO A 55 4.77 -11.54 15.49
C PRO A 55 3.41 -12.11 15.96
N GLU A 56 3.33 -12.63 17.17
CA GLU A 56 2.32 -13.63 17.56
C GLU A 56 1.29 -13.07 18.55
N GLU A 57 1.69 -12.19 19.47
CA GLU A 57 0.82 -11.80 20.61
C GLU A 57 -0.24 -10.73 20.30
N LYS A 58 -0.07 -9.91 19.24
CA LYS A 58 -0.99 -8.78 18.97
C LYS A 58 -2.06 -9.08 17.91
N GLN A 59 -1.81 -10.00 16.99
CA GLN A 59 -2.83 -10.45 16.03
C GLN A 59 -3.67 -11.60 16.60
N ASP A 60 -3.06 -12.51 17.39
CA ASP A 60 -3.84 -13.51 18.13
C ASP A 60 -4.76 -12.84 19.16
N TYR A 61 -4.37 -11.72 19.78
CA TYR A 61 -5.25 -11.04 20.73
C TYR A 61 -6.54 -10.51 20.09
N VAL A 62 -6.49 -9.96 18.87
CA VAL A 62 -7.70 -9.45 18.19
C VAL A 62 -8.51 -10.58 17.56
N GLY A 63 -7.86 -11.64 17.08
CA GLY A 63 -8.52 -12.86 16.62
C GLY A 63 -9.24 -13.61 17.75
N MET A 64 -8.55 -13.83 18.87
CA MET A 64 -9.12 -14.47 20.07
C MET A 64 -10.24 -13.64 20.69
N GLU A 65 -10.13 -12.31 20.72
CA GLU A 65 -11.19 -11.48 21.30
C GLU A 65 -12.51 -11.58 20.50
N LEU A 66 -12.43 -11.67 19.17
CA LEU A 66 -13.61 -11.87 18.33
C LEU A 66 -14.18 -13.29 18.44
N VAL A 67 -13.33 -14.30 18.54
CA VAL A 67 -13.74 -15.70 18.75
C VAL A 67 -14.38 -15.87 20.13
N ASN A 68 -13.74 -15.37 21.19
CA ASN A 68 -14.27 -15.46 22.56
C ASN A 68 -15.60 -14.72 22.70
N ARG A 69 -15.75 -13.52 22.14
CA ARG A 69 -17.05 -12.82 22.14
C ARG A 69 -18.14 -13.56 21.36
N SER A 70 -17.78 -14.24 20.27
CA SER A 70 -18.73 -15.04 19.50
C SER A 70 -19.16 -16.30 20.25
N VAL A 71 -18.22 -16.96 20.95
CA VAL A 71 -18.47 -18.16 21.77
C VAL A 71 -19.29 -17.79 23.01
N ASP A 72 -18.91 -16.76 23.77
CA ASP A 72 -19.66 -16.32 24.96
C ASP A 72 -21.10 -15.91 24.63
N ASN A 73 -21.31 -15.20 23.52
CA ASN A 73 -22.64 -14.81 23.07
C ASN A 73 -23.49 -16.02 22.63
N SER A 74 -22.85 -17.12 22.21
CA SER A 74 -23.54 -18.37 21.88
C SER A 74 -23.87 -19.21 23.12
N LEU A 75 -22.98 -19.27 24.13
CA LEU A 75 -23.22 -19.96 25.40
C LEU A 75 -24.32 -19.26 26.22
N THR A 76 -24.30 -17.93 26.27
CA THR A 76 -25.37 -17.12 26.91
C THR A 76 -26.71 -17.23 26.16
N LYS A 77 -26.71 -17.52 24.86
CA LYS A 77 -27.94 -17.80 24.10
C LYS A 77 -28.54 -19.18 24.41
N VAL A 78 -27.70 -20.18 24.65
CA VAL A 78 -28.14 -21.55 24.98
C VAL A 78 -28.72 -21.61 26.41
N ASP A 79 -28.06 -20.99 27.39
CA ASP A 79 -28.51 -20.98 28.79
C ASP A 79 -29.90 -20.31 28.95
N ASN A 80 -30.09 -19.17 28.30
CA ASN A 80 -31.38 -18.47 28.28
C ASN A 80 -32.50 -19.21 27.52
N SER A 81 -32.18 -20.26 26.76
CA SER A 81 -33.16 -21.10 26.05
C SER A 81 -33.60 -22.33 26.85
N LEU A 82 -32.80 -22.75 27.85
CA LEU A 82 -33.11 -23.88 28.73
C LEU A 82 -33.87 -23.45 30.00
N THR A 83 -33.80 -22.17 30.34
CA THR A 83 -34.44 -21.57 31.52
C THR A 83 -35.82 -20.95 31.23
N LYS A 84 -36.30 -21.02 29.98
CA LYS A 84 -37.60 -20.51 29.54
C LYS A 84 -38.50 -21.64 29.06
#